data_AF-A0A6N2ZZQ9-F1
#
_entry.id   AF-A0A6N2ZZQ9-F1
#
_cell.length_a   1.000
_cell.length_b   1.000
_cell.length_c   1.000
_cell.angle_alpha   90.00
_cell.angle_beta   90.00
_cell.angle_gamma   90.00
#
_symmetry.space_group_name_H-M   'P 1'
#
loop_
_entity.id
_entity.type
_entity.pdbx_description
1 polymer ?
#
loop_
_entity_poly.entity_id
_entity_poly.type
_entity_poly.pdbx_seq_one_letter_code
_entity_poly.pdbx_strand_id
1 'polypeptide(L)'
;MNQAEHLKGKFIKFKLPRKKSSDEILTWIEDRYDAYKISFSEYIKNNRVRFNFILMNLINHPYTYKFSDEILEIVIYKIPKNEKTEIYFLENETYNKSDYYYLVFEKNTQYFSIDQHIIFEEIFLYKGISEEDRKKDSINYLEYLTNIEFFYNNL
;
A
#
# COMPACT_ATOMS: atom_id res chain seq x y z
N MET A 1 19.97 -10.05 -21.81
CA MET A 1 19.77 -9.61 -20.42
C MET A 1 18.28 -9.49 -20.22
N ASN A 2 17.70 -10.27 -19.31
CA ASN A 2 16.24 -10.21 -19.09
C ASN A 2 15.87 -8.93 -18.32
N GLN A 3 14.62 -8.48 -18.39
CA GLN A 3 14.16 -7.22 -17.77
C GLN A 3 14.40 -7.18 -16.25
N ALA A 4 14.25 -8.30 -15.55
CA ALA A 4 14.55 -8.41 -14.13
C ALA A 4 16.05 -8.25 -13.83
N GLU A 5 16.94 -8.81 -14.66
CA GLU A 5 18.39 -8.62 -14.52
C GLU A 5 18.79 -7.15 -14.75
N HIS A 6 18.13 -6.49 -15.72
CA HIS A 6 18.35 -5.07 -15.99
C HIS A 6 17.95 -4.19 -14.80
N LEU A 7 16.74 -4.40 -14.24
CA LEU A 7 16.26 -3.66 -13.06
C LEU A 7 17.19 -3.85 -11.86
N LYS A 8 17.58 -5.09 -11.58
CA LYS A 8 18.52 -5.40 -10.49
C LYS A 8 19.86 -4.70 -10.69
N GLY A 9 20.40 -4.73 -11.91
CA GLY A 9 21.63 -4.01 -12.27
C GLY A 9 21.52 -2.50 -12.08
N LYS A 10 20.39 -1.89 -12.47
CA LYS A 10 20.13 -0.45 -12.30
C LYS A 10 20.12 -0.06 -10.83
N PHE A 11 19.46 -0.85 -9.98
CA PHE A 11 19.25 -0.51 -8.58
C PHE A 11 20.26 -1.10 -7.59
N ILE A 12 21.25 -1.89 -8.04
CA ILE A 12 22.22 -2.57 -7.17
C ILE A 12 23.02 -1.62 -6.25
N LYS A 13 23.25 -0.38 -6.72
CA LYS A 13 24.00 0.64 -5.98
C LYS A 13 23.11 1.50 -5.07
N PHE A 14 21.80 1.37 -5.16
CA PHE A 14 20.87 2.20 -4.41
C PHE A 14 20.65 1.64 -3.01
N LYS A 15 20.73 2.52 -2.02
CA LYS A 15 20.34 2.19 -0.66
C LYS A 15 18.81 2.19 -0.55
N LEU A 16 18.19 1.06 -0.87
CA LEU A 16 16.74 0.91 -0.77
C LEU A 16 16.27 1.03 0.70
N PRO A 17 15.09 1.61 0.94
CA PRO A 17 14.47 1.68 2.26
C PRO A 17 14.35 0.31 2.93
N ARG A 18 14.67 0.25 4.23
CA ARG A 18 14.38 -0.95 5.03
C ARG A 18 12.87 -1.17 5.11
N LYS A 19 12.48 -2.42 5.29
CA LYS A 19 11.11 -2.76 5.70
C LYS A 19 10.76 -2.05 7.01
N LYS A 20 9.64 -1.34 7.00
CA LYS A 20 9.08 -0.64 8.15
C LYS A 20 8.10 -1.54 8.90
N SER A 21 7.94 -1.30 10.19
CA SER A 21 6.88 -1.90 10.99
C SER A 21 5.52 -1.31 10.63
N SER A 22 4.45 -2.00 11.02
CA SER A 22 3.08 -1.56 10.75
C SER A 22 2.79 -0.22 11.41
N ASP A 23 3.22 -0.01 12.65
CA ASP A 23 3.02 1.25 13.36
C ASP A 23 3.77 2.42 12.71
N GLU A 24 4.98 2.20 12.18
CA GLU A 24 5.71 3.20 11.41
C GLU A 24 5.00 3.59 10.12
N ILE A 25 4.38 2.61 9.44
CA ILE A 25 3.62 2.86 8.21
C ILE A 25 2.34 3.62 8.54
N LEU A 26 1.61 3.20 9.57
CA LEU A 26 0.36 3.83 9.98
C LEU A 26 0.55 5.26 10.46
N THR A 27 1.58 5.52 11.28
CA THR A 27 1.92 6.87 11.75
C THR A 27 2.26 7.78 10.57
N TRP A 28 3.00 7.26 9.59
CA TRP A 28 3.34 8.02 8.39
C TRP A 28 2.10 8.30 7.53
N ILE A 29 1.18 7.35 7.38
CA ILE A 29 -0.11 7.56 6.67
C ILE A 29 -0.94 8.66 7.34
N GLU A 30 -1.02 8.64 8.68
CA GLU A 30 -1.74 9.67 9.46
C GLU A 30 -1.15 11.06 9.20
N ASP A 31 0.17 11.22 9.28
CA ASP A 31 0.84 12.52 9.09
C ASP A 31 0.86 12.99 7.63
N ARG A 32 1.16 12.10 6.69
CA ARG A 32 1.34 12.40 5.26
C ARG A 32 0.03 12.87 4.61
N TYR A 33 -1.10 12.27 4.99
CA TYR A 33 -2.38 12.46 4.32
C TYR A 33 -3.47 13.06 5.21
N ASP A 34 -3.14 13.48 6.44
CA ASP A 34 -4.12 13.81 7.49
C ASP A 34 -5.19 12.72 7.65
N ALA A 35 -4.76 11.46 7.53
CA ALA A 35 -5.65 10.32 7.59
C ALA A 35 -6.12 10.11 9.03
N TYR A 36 -7.40 9.79 9.20
CA TYR A 36 -7.96 9.46 10.51
C TYR A 36 -8.67 8.12 10.50
N LYS A 37 -8.60 7.41 11.63
CA LYS A 37 -9.23 6.11 11.82
C LYS A 37 -10.74 6.25 11.82
N ILE A 38 -11.42 5.33 11.16
CA ILE A 38 -12.88 5.17 11.24
C ILE A 38 -13.25 3.77 11.72
N SER A 39 -14.47 3.62 12.21
CA SER A 39 -14.97 2.32 12.65
C SER A 39 -15.25 1.39 11.46
N PHE A 40 -15.10 0.08 11.69
CA PHE A 40 -15.50 -0.92 10.70
C PHE A 40 -16.98 -0.82 10.33
N SER A 41 -17.84 -0.53 11.31
CA SER A 41 -19.27 -0.37 11.11
C SER A 41 -19.61 0.85 10.24
N GLU A 42 -18.82 1.92 10.29
CA GLU A 42 -18.95 3.06 9.38
C GLU A 42 -18.55 2.68 7.96
N TYR A 43 -17.38 2.06 7.78
CA TYR A 43 -16.86 1.68 6.47
C TYR A 43 -17.78 0.71 5.72
N ILE A 44 -18.27 -0.32 6.41
CA ILE A 44 -18.98 -1.43 5.76
C ILE A 44 -20.36 -1.03 5.23
N LYS A 45 -20.96 0.05 5.74
CA LYS A 45 -22.29 0.54 5.30
C LYS A 45 -22.37 0.70 3.77
N ASN A 46 -21.29 1.23 3.18
CA ASN A 46 -21.25 1.52 1.74
C ASN A 46 -20.19 0.69 0.99
N ASN A 47 -19.32 -0.05 1.68
CA ASN A 47 -18.17 -0.72 1.07
C ASN A 47 -18.17 -2.25 1.23
N ARG A 48 -19.30 -2.88 1.57
CA ARG A 48 -19.36 -4.33 1.84
C ARG A 48 -18.80 -5.19 0.72
N VAL A 49 -19.19 -4.92 -0.53
CA VAL A 49 -18.72 -5.68 -1.71
C VAL A 49 -17.21 -5.52 -1.86
N ARG A 50 -16.71 -4.28 -1.81
CA ARG A 50 -15.27 -3.98 -1.88
C ARG A 50 -14.49 -4.67 -0.75
N PHE A 51 -15.02 -4.64 0.47
CA PHE A 51 -14.38 -5.27 1.62
C PHE A 51 -14.27 -6.79 1.45
N ASN A 52 -15.29 -7.44 0.88
CA ASN A 52 -15.21 -8.86 0.58
C ASN A 52 -14.07 -9.16 -0.43
N PHE A 53 -13.91 -8.34 -1.48
CA PHE A 53 -12.78 -8.48 -2.41
C PHE A 53 -11.43 -8.28 -1.72
N ILE A 54 -11.32 -7.28 -0.85
CA ILE A 54 -10.12 -7.02 -0.04
C ILE A 54 -9.78 -8.25 0.82
N LEU A 55 -10.76 -8.82 1.52
CA LEU A 55 -10.57 -10.02 2.33
C LEU A 55 -10.15 -11.23 1.49
N MET A 56 -10.77 -11.44 0.33
CA MET A 56 -10.38 -12.54 -0.56
C MET A 56 -8.94 -12.40 -1.05
N ASN A 57 -8.50 -11.19 -1.37
CA ASN A 57 -7.11 -10.94 -1.78
C ASN A 57 -6.14 -11.12 -0.61
N LEU A 58 -6.51 -10.66 0.58
CA LEU A 58 -5.73 -10.87 1.80
C LEU A 58 -5.54 -12.37 2.08
N ILE A 59 -6.60 -13.18 2.00
CA ILE A 59 -6.55 -14.63 2.24
C ILE A 59 -5.66 -15.35 1.21
N ASN A 60 -5.75 -14.95 -0.06
CA ASN A 60 -4.98 -15.59 -1.14
C ASN A 60 -3.54 -15.08 -1.26
N HIS A 61 -3.13 -14.08 -0.47
CA HIS A 61 -1.81 -13.51 -0.59
C HIS A 61 -0.72 -14.51 -0.13
N PRO A 62 0.42 -14.64 -0.83
CA PRO A 62 1.39 -15.72 -0.60
C PRO A 62 2.08 -15.68 0.77
N TYR A 63 2.03 -14.54 1.47
CA TYR A 63 2.53 -14.38 2.85
C TYR A 63 1.47 -14.68 3.92
N THR A 64 0.23 -14.93 3.52
CA THR A 64 -0.91 -15.23 4.39
C THR A 64 -1.19 -16.72 4.51
N TYR A 65 -0.24 -17.58 4.08
CA TYR A 65 -0.20 -19.00 4.45
C TYR A 65 -0.21 -19.24 5.98
N LYS A 66 -0.07 -18.17 6.78
CA LYS A 66 -0.28 -18.13 8.24
C LYS A 66 -1.64 -17.58 8.67
N PHE A 67 -2.69 -17.74 7.86
CA PHE A 67 -4.07 -17.67 8.39
C PHE A 67 -4.42 -18.84 9.34
N SER A 68 -3.42 -19.56 9.82
CA SER A 68 -3.54 -20.44 10.97
C SER A 68 -3.62 -19.58 12.23
N ASP A 69 -4.83 -19.50 12.80
CA ASP A 69 -5.16 -19.11 14.17
C ASP A 69 -4.96 -17.63 14.61
N GLU A 70 -4.35 -16.76 13.81
CA GLU A 70 -4.17 -15.34 14.19
C GLU A 70 -5.41 -14.47 13.88
N ILE A 71 -5.80 -13.63 14.85
CA ILE A 71 -6.87 -12.63 14.69
C ILE A 71 -6.37 -11.54 13.75
N LEU A 72 -7.10 -11.30 12.65
CA LEU A 72 -6.85 -10.17 11.76
C LEU A 72 -6.93 -8.85 12.50
N GLU A 73 -5.90 -8.02 12.37
CA GLU A 73 -5.89 -6.68 12.97
C GLU A 73 -6.05 -5.63 11.86
N ILE A 74 -7.31 -5.43 11.45
CA ILE A 74 -7.67 -4.49 10.39
C ILE A 74 -7.88 -3.08 10.95
N VAL A 75 -7.20 -2.11 10.36
CA VAL A 75 -7.37 -0.68 10.60
C VAL A 75 -7.90 -0.03 9.33
N ILE A 76 -8.87 0.87 9.49
CA ILE A 76 -9.47 1.59 8.36
C ILE A 76 -9.29 3.08 8.57
N TYR A 77 -8.71 3.73 7.56
CA TYR A 77 -8.54 5.16 7.50
C TYR A 77 -9.45 5.79 6.47
N LYS A 78 -9.83 7.02 6.75
CA LYS A 78 -10.39 7.95 5.79
C LYS A 78 -9.36 9.04 5.54
N ILE A 79 -9.03 9.25 4.27
CA ILE A 79 -8.10 10.27 3.80
C ILE A 79 -8.94 11.39 3.18
N PRO A 80 -9.11 12.54 3.86
CA PRO A 80 -9.94 13.63 3.36
C PRO A 80 -9.24 14.39 2.22
N LYS A 81 -10.01 15.02 1.34
CA LYS A 81 -9.51 16.07 0.43
C LYS A 81 -9.20 17.33 1.25
N ASN A 82 -7.95 17.77 1.23
CA ASN A 82 -7.49 18.99 1.88
C ASN A 82 -6.23 19.54 1.18
N GLU A 83 -5.58 20.56 1.73
CA GLU A 83 -4.38 21.17 1.14
C GLU A 83 -3.22 20.19 0.91
N LYS A 84 -3.06 19.15 1.76
CA LYS A 84 -2.01 18.12 1.59
C LYS A 84 -2.36 17.10 0.50
N THR A 85 -3.65 16.78 0.36
CA THR A 85 -4.10 15.63 -0.45
C THR A 85 -4.79 16.02 -1.74
N GLU A 86 -5.09 17.31 -1.97
CA GLU A 86 -5.85 17.81 -3.12
C GLU A 86 -5.29 17.30 -4.45
N ILE A 87 -3.97 17.17 -4.57
CA ILE A 87 -3.29 16.67 -5.77
C ILE A 87 -3.79 15.29 -6.21
N TYR A 88 -4.20 14.45 -5.26
CA TYR A 88 -4.65 13.07 -5.54
C TYR A 88 -6.10 13.01 -6.04
N PHE A 89 -6.84 14.13 -5.96
CA PHE A 89 -8.24 14.26 -6.38
C PHE A 89 -8.39 14.95 -7.75
N LEU A 90 -7.31 15.49 -8.33
CA LEU A 90 -7.34 16.30 -9.55
C LEU A 90 -7.84 15.55 -10.80
N GLU A 91 -7.66 14.23 -10.87
CA GLU A 91 -8.10 13.43 -12.03
C GLU A 91 -9.54 12.87 -11.91
N ASN A 92 -10.22 13.09 -10.78
CA ASN A 92 -11.54 12.51 -10.49
C ASN A 92 -12.73 13.47 -10.67
N GLU A 93 -12.49 14.69 -11.15
CA GLU A 93 -13.51 15.75 -11.19
C GLU A 93 -14.72 15.45 -12.09
N THR A 94 -14.59 14.53 -13.04
CA THR A 94 -15.63 14.21 -14.03
C THR A 94 -16.58 13.07 -13.65
N TYR A 95 -16.21 12.16 -12.72
CA TYR A 95 -17.01 10.95 -12.46
C TYR A 95 -17.28 10.64 -10.99
N ASN A 96 -16.48 11.12 -10.04
CA ASN A 96 -16.71 10.89 -8.62
C ASN A 96 -16.22 12.08 -7.80
N LYS A 97 -17.15 12.96 -7.39
CA LYS A 97 -16.94 13.99 -6.36
C LYS A 97 -16.84 13.35 -4.98
N SER A 98 -15.86 12.48 -4.77
CA SER A 98 -15.56 11.95 -3.44
C SER A 98 -14.62 12.92 -2.75
N ASP A 99 -15.04 13.44 -1.60
CA ASP A 99 -14.19 14.30 -0.76
C ASP A 99 -13.21 13.51 0.10
N TYR A 100 -13.06 12.21 -0.15
CA TYR A 100 -12.16 11.33 0.58
C TYR A 100 -11.85 10.00 -0.14
N TYR A 101 -10.79 9.34 0.29
CA TYR A 101 -10.48 7.93 -0.01
C TYR A 101 -10.54 7.06 1.27
N TYR A 102 -10.90 5.79 1.10
CA TYR A 102 -10.74 4.80 2.17
C TYR A 102 -9.46 4.01 1.97
N LEU A 103 -8.71 3.83 3.05
CA LEU A 103 -7.57 2.93 3.12
C LEU A 103 -7.86 1.84 4.15
N VAL A 104 -7.75 0.58 3.73
CA VAL A 104 -7.84 -0.59 4.60
C VAL A 104 -6.44 -1.16 4.77
N PHE A 105 -6.01 -1.39 6.00
CA PHE A 105 -4.68 -1.91 6.34
C PHE A 105 -4.81 -3.09 7.30
N GLU A 106 -4.08 -4.18 7.05
CA GLU A 106 -3.98 -5.31 7.96
C GLU A 106 -2.59 -5.31 8.60
N LYS A 107 -2.53 -5.20 9.94
CA LYS A 107 -1.28 -4.93 10.64
C LYS A 107 -0.30 -6.08 10.65
N ASN A 108 -0.74 -7.33 10.68
CA ASN A 108 0.19 -8.47 10.82
C ASN A 108 0.95 -8.74 9.52
N THR A 109 0.27 -8.58 8.39
CA THR A 109 0.76 -8.88 7.04
C THR A 109 1.24 -7.63 6.30
N GLN A 110 0.84 -6.45 6.79
CA GLN A 110 1.03 -5.17 6.11
C GLN A 110 0.39 -5.11 4.73
N TYR A 111 -0.62 -5.96 4.49
CA TYR A 111 -1.47 -5.85 3.31
C TYR A 111 -2.31 -4.58 3.42
N PHE A 112 -2.51 -3.88 2.32
CA PHE A 112 -3.36 -2.70 2.30
C PHE A 112 -4.08 -2.54 0.96
N SER A 113 -5.17 -1.79 0.98
CA SER A 113 -5.96 -1.45 -0.20
C SER A 113 -6.44 -0.01 -0.11
N ILE A 114 -6.32 0.72 -1.22
CA ILE A 114 -6.79 2.09 -1.41
C ILE A 114 -7.18 2.29 -2.87
N ASP A 115 -8.14 3.18 -3.13
CA ASP A 115 -8.65 3.48 -4.48
C ASP A 115 -7.97 4.66 -5.17
N GLN A 116 -6.67 4.83 -4.92
CA GLN A 116 -5.88 5.89 -5.51
C GLN A 116 -4.47 5.34 -5.76
N HIS A 117 -4.08 5.25 -7.03
CA HIS A 117 -2.85 4.59 -7.45
C HIS A 117 -1.57 5.28 -6.97
N ILE A 118 -1.50 6.62 -7.01
CA ILE A 118 -0.37 7.40 -6.49
C ILE A 118 -0.20 7.19 -4.99
N ILE A 119 -1.29 7.26 -4.21
CA ILE A 119 -1.24 7.00 -2.76
C ILE A 119 -0.83 5.55 -2.49
N PHE A 120 -1.34 4.59 -3.29
CA PHE A 120 -0.93 3.20 -3.19
C PHE A 120 0.57 3.03 -3.37
N GLU A 121 1.14 3.60 -4.44
CA GLU A 121 2.57 3.53 -4.73
C GLU A 121 3.42 4.21 -3.65
N GLU A 122 3.02 5.39 -3.19
CA GLU A 122 3.74 6.09 -2.12
C GLU A 122 3.81 5.24 -0.84
N ILE A 123 2.70 4.61 -0.43
CA ILE A 123 2.66 3.71 0.73
C ILE A 123 3.50 2.46 0.49
N PHE A 124 3.38 1.85 -0.70
CA PHE A 124 4.12 0.65 -1.07
C PHE A 124 5.63 0.90 -1.02
N LEU A 125 6.09 2.01 -1.59
CA LEU A 125 7.50 2.39 -1.58
C LEU A 125 7.98 2.76 -0.19
N TYR A 126 7.16 3.48 0.60
CA TYR A 126 7.48 3.83 1.98
C TYR A 126 7.60 2.60 2.87
N LYS A 127 6.73 1.60 2.72
CA LYS A 127 6.80 0.32 3.47
C LYS A 127 8.18 -0.33 3.35
N GLY A 128 8.85 -0.15 2.23
CA GLY A 128 10.21 -0.64 2.00
C GLY A 128 10.27 -2.15 1.82
N ILE A 129 11.48 -2.69 1.73
CA ILE A 129 11.72 -4.09 1.41
C ILE A 129 12.63 -4.76 2.45
N SER A 130 12.39 -6.04 2.75
CA SER A 130 13.17 -6.77 3.76
C SER A 130 14.56 -7.12 3.23
N GLU A 131 15.56 -7.21 4.10
CA GLU A 131 16.88 -7.68 3.68
C GLU A 131 16.85 -9.12 3.16
N GLU A 132 15.97 -9.95 3.69
CA GLU A 132 15.79 -11.33 3.28
C GLU A 132 15.30 -11.42 1.83
N ASP A 133 14.27 -10.66 1.48
CA ASP A 133 13.73 -10.58 0.11
C ASP A 133 14.80 -10.12 -0.88
N ARG A 134 15.62 -9.13 -0.49
CA ARG A 134 16.74 -8.63 -1.29
C ARG A 134 17.82 -9.70 -1.51
N LYS A 135 18.20 -10.43 -0.44
CA LYS A 135 19.25 -11.47 -0.49
C LYS A 135 18.80 -12.70 -1.28
N LYS A 136 17.52 -13.07 -1.17
CA LYS A 136 16.94 -14.23 -1.86
C LYS A 136 16.46 -13.93 -3.28
N ASP A 137 16.56 -12.67 -3.70
CA ASP A 137 16.09 -12.24 -5.01
C ASP A 137 14.61 -12.61 -5.26
N SER A 138 13.79 -12.37 -4.22
CA SER A 138 12.40 -12.82 -4.19
C SER A 138 11.51 -12.06 -5.18
N ILE A 139 10.33 -12.59 -5.45
CA ILE A 139 9.34 -11.91 -6.30
C ILE A 139 8.97 -10.52 -5.75
N ASN A 140 8.91 -10.37 -4.43
CA ASN A 140 8.68 -9.07 -3.78
C ASN A 140 9.81 -8.08 -4.02
N TYR A 141 11.05 -8.55 -4.07
CA TYR A 141 12.16 -7.67 -4.39
C TYR A 141 12.05 -7.17 -5.83
N LEU A 142 11.70 -8.05 -6.77
CA LEU A 142 11.47 -7.66 -8.16
C LEU A 142 10.28 -6.71 -8.31
N GLU A 143 9.16 -6.97 -7.63
CA GLU A 143 8.00 -6.09 -7.59
C GLU A 143 8.38 -4.71 -7.02
N TYR A 144 9.15 -4.69 -5.94
CA TYR A 144 9.64 -3.45 -5.33
C TYR A 144 10.48 -2.61 -6.29
N LEU A 145 11.45 -3.23 -6.97
CA LEU A 145 12.27 -2.55 -7.98
C LEU A 145 11.44 -2.06 -9.17
N THR A 146 10.43 -2.84 -9.56
CA THR A 146 9.53 -2.50 -10.66
C THR A 146 8.72 -1.24 -10.32
N ASN A 147 8.15 -1.15 -9.11
CA ASN A 147 7.42 0.03 -8.68
C ASN A 147 8.32 1.26 -8.49
N ILE A 148 9.58 1.09 -8.05
CA ILE A 148 10.56 2.19 -8.08
C ILE A 148 10.76 2.69 -9.51
N GLU A 149 10.95 1.78 -10.46
CA GLU A 149 11.18 2.14 -11.86
C GLU A 149 9.98 2.92 -12.42
N PHE A 150 8.78 2.39 -12.21
CA PHE A 150 7.54 3.00 -12.70
C PHE A 150 7.29 4.36 -12.06
N PHE A 151 7.39 4.47 -10.74
CA PHE A 151 7.05 5.69 -10.01
C PHE A 151 8.07 6.81 -10.21
N TYR A 152 9.37 6.50 -10.25
CA TYR A 152 10.42 7.54 -10.31
C TYR A 152 10.94 7.85 -11.71
N ASN A 153 10.66 7.04 -12.74
CA ASN A 153 11.10 7.32 -14.11
C ASN A 153 9.96 7.62 -15.09
N ASN A 154 8.68 7.51 -14.69
CA ASN A 154 7.54 7.91 -15.52
C ASN A 154 6.72 9.09 -14.92
N LEU A 155 7.26 9.77 -13.91
CA LEU A 155 6.85 11.12 -13.49
C LEU A 155 7.82 12.15 -14.08
#